data_AF-A0A1Z9RP40-F1
#
_entry.id   AF-A0A1Z9RP40-F1
#
_cell.length_a   1.000
_cell.length_b   1.000
_cell.length_c   1.000
_cell.angle_alpha   90.00
_cell.angle_beta   90.00
_cell.angle_gamma   90.00
#
_symmetry.space_group_name_H-M   'P 1'
#
loop_
_entity.id
_entity.type
_entity.pdbx_description
1 polymer ?
#
loop_
_entity_poly.entity_id
_entity_poly.type
_entity_poly.pdbx_seq_one_letter_code
_entity_poly.pdbx_strand_id
1 'polypeptide(L)'
;MLIVTPVFAVDNDKAKSSQIIKKAKTTYKEVVKLNNAWRDTKKLIKKASEAHSKKNYEKSISLANQALNQSKMAIEQHNRQKDNYRFLGQ
;
A
#
# COMPACT_ATOMS: atom_id res chain seq x y z
N MET A 1 23.65 -20.21 -19.37
CA MET A 1 23.85 -19.67 -18.00
C MET A 1 22.54 -19.87 -17.23
N LEU A 2 22.47 -20.91 -16.39
CA LEU A 2 21.29 -21.17 -15.57
C LEU A 2 21.38 -20.28 -14.32
N ILE A 3 20.57 -19.22 -14.25
CA ILE A 3 20.51 -18.38 -13.04
C ILE A 3 19.69 -19.15 -12.01
N VAL A 4 20.36 -19.88 -11.12
CA VAL A 4 19.72 -20.52 -9.97
C VAL A 4 19.54 -19.44 -8.91
N THR A 5 18.41 -18.74 -8.92
CA THR A 5 18.06 -17.86 -7.79
C THR A 5 17.93 -18.72 -6.52
N PRO A 6 18.55 -18.32 -5.40
CA PRO A 6 18.47 -19.10 -4.17
C PRO A 6 17.02 -19.11 -3.65
N VAL A 7 16.50 -20.31 -3.42
CA VAL A 7 15.13 -20.56 -2.90
C VAL A 7 14.81 -19.72 -1.66
N PHE A 8 15.82 -19.47 -0.81
CA PHE A 8 15.71 -18.64 0.40
C PHE A 8 15.30 -17.17 0.14
N ALA A 9 15.72 -16.57 -0.98
CA ALA A 9 15.37 -15.19 -1.30
C ALA A 9 13.88 -15.08 -1.70
N VAL A 10 13.39 -16.06 -2.45
CA VAL A 10 12.01 -16.12 -2.93
C VAL A 10 11.01 -16.27 -1.78
N ASP A 11 11.34 -17.08 -0.77
CA ASP A 11 10.49 -17.27 0.42
C ASP A 11 10.43 -16.01 1.29
N ASN A 12 11.54 -15.29 1.43
CA ASN A 12 11.57 -14.00 2.12
C ASN A 12 10.71 -12.96 1.38
N ASP A 13 10.83 -12.88 0.06
CA ASP A 13 10.06 -11.93 -0.74
C ASP A 13 8.56 -12.25 -0.75
N LYS A 14 8.18 -13.53 -0.71
CA LYS A 14 6.78 -13.95 -0.53
C LYS A 14 6.21 -13.43 0.78
N ALA A 15 6.90 -13.67 1.90
CA ALA A 15 6.46 -13.21 3.22
C ALA A 15 6.36 -11.68 3.28
N LYS A 16 7.40 -10.99 2.81
CA LYS A 16 7.46 -9.53 2.72
C LYS A 16 6.34 -8.95 1.86
N SER A 17 6.11 -9.52 0.68
CA SER A 17 5.02 -9.14 -0.22
C SER A 17 3.65 -9.25 0.47
N SER A 18 3.37 -10.38 1.12
CA SER A 18 2.12 -10.58 1.87
C SER A 18 1.95 -9.55 3.00
N GLN A 19 3.02 -9.29 3.76
CA GLN A 19 3.01 -8.31 4.85
C GLN A 19 2.71 -6.89 4.35
N ILE A 20 3.34 -6.44 3.26
CA ILE A 20 3.13 -5.09 2.73
C ILE A 20 1.73 -4.96 2.12
N ILE A 21 1.22 -5.99 1.43
CA ILE A 21 -0.18 -6.00 0.95
C ILE A 21 -1.15 -5.85 2.13
N LYS A 22 -0.93 -6.58 3.23
CA LYS A 22 -1.77 -6.49 4.43
C LYS A 22 -1.74 -5.08 5.01
N LYS A 23 -0.55 -4.48 5.16
CA LYS A 23 -0.39 -3.10 5.63
C LYS A 23 -1.13 -2.10 4.73
N ALA A 24 -0.94 -2.18 3.41
CA ALA A 24 -1.62 -1.32 2.44
C ALA A 24 -3.15 -1.46 2.52
N LYS A 25 -3.68 -2.68 2.65
CA LYS A 25 -5.12 -2.95 2.83
C LYS A 25 -5.67 -2.33 4.11
N THR A 26 -4.95 -2.47 5.23
CA THR A 26 -5.38 -1.92 6.53
C THR A 26 -5.40 -0.39 6.48
N THR A 27 -4.31 0.25 6.07
CA THR A 27 -4.24 1.73 5.99
C THR A 27 -5.24 2.29 4.98
N TYR A 28 -5.47 1.62 3.84
CA TYR A 28 -6.51 2.05 2.90
C TYR A 28 -7.92 2.01 3.53
N LYS A 29 -8.24 1.00 4.36
CA LYS A 29 -9.52 0.96 5.08
C LYS A 29 -9.67 2.14 6.04
N GLU A 30 -8.59 2.56 6.70
CA GLU A 30 -8.60 3.75 7.56
C GLU A 30 -8.92 5.01 6.74
N VAL A 31 -8.24 5.21 5.61
CA VAL A 31 -8.49 6.36 4.73
C VAL A 31 -9.93 6.39 4.19
N VAL A 32 -10.50 5.22 3.86
CA VAL A 32 -11.91 5.12 3.42
C VAL A 32 -12.86 5.59 4.53
N LYS A 33 -12.61 5.23 5.80
CA LYS A 33 -13.41 5.71 6.93
C LYS A 33 -13.30 7.23 7.13
N LEU A 34 -12.17 7.82 6.74
CA LEU A 34 -11.96 9.27 6.75
C LEU A 34 -12.55 9.99 5.52
N ASN A 35 -13.19 9.27 4.60
CA ASN A 35 -13.71 9.80 3.33
C ASN A 35 -12.67 10.56 2.49
N ASN A 36 -11.38 10.22 2.62
CA ASN A 36 -10.29 10.92 1.91
C ASN A 36 -9.50 10.01 0.97
N ALA A 37 -10.08 8.89 0.51
CA ALA A 37 -9.36 7.88 -0.25
C ALA A 37 -9.10 8.31 -1.69
N TRP A 38 -7.83 8.25 -2.11
CA TRP A 38 -7.49 8.48 -3.50
C TRP A 38 -7.97 7.32 -4.37
N ARG A 39 -8.57 7.65 -5.52
CA ARG A 39 -9.27 6.70 -6.40
C ARG A 39 -8.40 5.50 -6.81
N ASP A 40 -7.14 5.75 -7.18
CA ASP A 40 -6.28 4.74 -7.78
C ASP A 40 -5.59 3.82 -6.75
N THR A 41 -5.61 4.17 -5.46
CA THR A 41 -4.98 3.38 -4.39
C THR A 41 -5.57 1.97 -4.30
N LYS A 42 -6.90 1.82 -4.42
CA LYS A 42 -7.57 0.51 -4.42
C LYS A 42 -7.10 -0.37 -5.59
N LYS A 43 -6.88 0.24 -6.77
CA LYS A 43 -6.42 -0.45 -7.97
C LYS A 43 -4.97 -0.93 -7.81
N LEU A 44 -4.11 -0.15 -7.17
CA LEU A 44 -2.75 -0.58 -6.83
C LEU A 44 -2.74 -1.79 -5.89
N ILE A 45 -3.57 -1.78 -4.84
CA ILE A 45 -3.69 -2.92 -3.92
C ILE A 45 -4.15 -4.20 -4.64
N LYS A 46 -5.11 -4.06 -5.57
CA LYS A 46 -5.57 -5.18 -6.40
C LYS A 46 -4.43 -5.73 -7.27
N LYS A 47 -3.74 -4.86 -8.01
CA LYS A 47 -2.59 -5.25 -8.85
C LYS A 47 -1.44 -5.87 -8.03
N ALA A 48 -1.19 -5.37 -6.82
CA ALA A 48 -0.19 -5.94 -5.93
C ALA A 48 -0.56 -7.36 -5.49
N SER A 49 -1.84 -7.60 -5.16
CA SER A 49 -2.35 -8.93 -4.81
C SER A 49 -2.27 -9.89 -5.99
N GLU A 50 -2.63 -9.45 -7.19
CA GLU A 50 -2.51 -10.24 -8.42
C GLU A 50 -1.06 -10.61 -8.74
N ALA A 51 -0.11 -9.66 -8.57
CA ALA A 51 1.32 -9.93 -8.74
C ALA A 51 1.83 -10.96 -7.72
N HIS A 52 1.39 -10.86 -6.45
CA HIS A 52 1.72 -11.85 -5.42
C HIS A 52 1.24 -13.26 -5.79
N SER A 53 -0.02 -13.39 -6.23
CA SER A 53 -0.58 -14.67 -6.67
C SER A 53 0.18 -15.28 -7.86
N LYS A 54 0.77 -14.44 -8.72
CA LYS A 54 1.63 -14.86 -9.84
C LYS A 54 3.09 -15.07 -9.43
N LYS A 55 3.40 -15.11 -8.12
CA LYS A 55 4.76 -15.20 -7.56
C LYS A 55 5.72 -14.09 -8.01
N ASN A 56 5.20 -13.01 -8.58
CA ASN A 56 5.98 -11.82 -8.95
C ASN A 56 6.09 -10.91 -7.72
N TYR A 57 6.87 -11.35 -6.75
CA TYR A 57 6.93 -10.73 -5.43
C TYR A 57 7.55 -9.34 -5.46
N GLU A 58 8.58 -9.09 -6.27
CA GLU A 58 9.17 -7.75 -6.42
C GLU A 58 8.14 -6.72 -6.91
N LYS A 59 7.41 -7.05 -8.00
CA LYS A 59 6.34 -6.19 -8.53
C LYS A 59 5.24 -5.99 -7.50
N SER A 60 4.89 -7.05 -6.77
CA SER A 60 3.89 -6.98 -5.71
C SER A 60 4.30 -6.03 -4.59
N ILE A 61 5.54 -6.16 -4.09
CA ILE A 61 6.13 -5.29 -3.05
C ILE A 61 6.11 -3.84 -3.52
N SER A 62 6.56 -3.57 -4.75
CA SER A 62 6.58 -2.20 -5.31
C SER A 62 5.17 -1.58 -5.35
N LEU A 63 4.19 -2.29 -5.93
CA LEU A 63 2.81 -1.80 -6.03
C LEU A 63 2.16 -1.62 -4.64
N ALA A 64 2.41 -2.55 -3.71
CA ALA A 64 1.86 -2.47 -2.36
C ALA A 64 2.47 -1.31 -1.56
N ASN A 65 3.76 -1.02 -1.71
CA ASN A 65 4.41 0.14 -1.10
C ASN A 65 3.84 1.45 -1.67
N GLN A 66 3.63 1.54 -2.99
CA GLN A 66 2.98 2.72 -3.59
C GLN A 66 1.59 2.94 -2.99
N ALA A 67 0.77 1.89 -2.89
CA ALA A 67 -0.55 1.98 -2.28
C ALA A 67 -0.50 2.39 -0.79
N LEU A 68 0.45 1.84 -0.03
CA LEU A 68 0.65 2.20 1.37
C LEU A 68 1.01 3.68 1.52
N ASN A 69 1.94 4.18 0.70
CA ASN A 69 2.36 5.58 0.73
C ASN A 69 1.20 6.51 0.34
N GLN A 70 0.42 6.18 -0.70
CA GLN A 70 -0.77 6.94 -1.07
C GLN A 70 -1.81 6.96 0.06
N SER A 71 -2.01 5.84 0.75
CA SER A 71 -2.92 5.77 1.89
C SER A 71 -2.44 6.66 3.06
N LYS A 72 -1.15 6.63 3.39
CA LYS A 72 -0.57 7.50 4.42
C LYS A 72 -0.68 8.98 4.07
N MET A 73 -0.35 9.36 2.83
CA MET A 73 -0.49 10.73 2.35
C MET A 73 -1.94 11.22 2.43
N ALA A 74 -2.90 10.36 2.15
CA ALA A 74 -4.31 10.69 2.28
C ALA A 74 -4.76 10.89 3.74
N ILE A 75 -4.29 10.08 4.70
CA ILE A 75 -4.55 10.34 6.14
C ILE A 75 -3.97 11.70 6.54
N GLU A 76 -2.72 11.95 6.17
CA GLU A 76 -2.02 13.19 6.47
C GLU A 76 -2.75 14.41 5.88
N GLN A 77 -3.21 14.30 4.62
CA GLN A 77 -3.98 15.35 3.96
C GLN A 77 -5.33 15.63 4.66
N HIS A 78 -5.99 14.59 5.21
CA HIS A 78 -7.22 14.77 5.99
C HIS A 78 -6.94 15.53 7.29
N ASN A 79 -5.89 15.15 8.02
CA ASN A 79 -5.52 15.78 9.29
C ASN A 79 -5.21 17.27 9.11
N ARG A 80 -4.40 17.64 8.10
CA ARG A 80 -4.08 19.05 7.82
C ARG A 80 -5.30 19.89 7.48
N GLN A 81 -6.28 19.35 6.76
CA GLN A 81 -7.52 20.06 6.44
C GLN A 81 -8.37 20.30 7.70
N LYS A 82 -8.45 19.31 8.59
CA LYS A 82 -9.16 19.43 9.87
C LYS A 82 -8.51 20.49 10.77
N ASP A 83 -7.19 20.52 10.83
CA ASP A 83 -6.46 21.52 11.61
C ASP A 83 -6.70 22.93 11.06
N ASN A 84 -6.62 23.13 9.74
CA ASN A 84 -6.87 24.42 9.12
C ASN A 84 -8.28 24.97 9.41
N TYR A 85 -9.31 24.13 9.35
CA TYR A 85 -10.68 24.53 9.69
C TYR A 85 -10.78 24.99 11.16
N ARG A 86 -10.04 24.35 12.07
CA ARG A 86 -10.05 24.73 13.50
C ARG A 86 -9.47 26.12 13.76
N PHE A 87 -8.54 26.59 12.93
CA PHE A 87 -7.92 27.91 13.08
C PHE A 87 -8.71 29.04 12.41
N LEU A 88 -9.44 28.77 11.33
CA LEU A 88 -10.23 29.78 10.61
C LEU A 88 -11.62 30.06 11.21
N GLY A 89 -12.06 29.23 12.16
CA GLY A 89 -13.34 29.39 12.87
C GLY A 89 -13.22 30.05 14.26
N GLN A 90 -12.07 30.66 14.59
CA GLN A 90 -11.84 31.40 15.83
C GLN A 90 -11.70 32.91 15.57
#